data_AF-A0A483ZEY9-F1
#
_entry.id   AF-A0A483ZEY9-F1
#
_cell.length_a   1.000
_cell.length_b   1.000
_cell.length_c   1.000
_cell.angle_alpha   90.00
_cell.angle_beta   90.00
_cell.angle_gamma   90.00
#
_symmetry.space_group_name_H-M   'P 1'
#
loop_
_entity.id
_entity.type
_entity.pdbx_description
1 polymer ?
#
loop_
_entity_poly.entity_id
_entity_poly.type
_entity_poly.pdbx_seq_one_letter_code
_entity_poly.pdbx_strand_id
1 'polypeptide(L)'
;TSGGLRTIISIGYMSSILKSSIDSDINHPRFLMLDTIGKYLGKNLKTKYASDTNIIDDIDEGISDPEKYENIYNALIEITNYAQKKSSPCQIIVVDNDVPDKLSDRLKAITVAHYSANKENGLPVGLIDDVIYKH
;
A
#
# COMPACT_ATOMS: atom_id res chain seq x y z
N THR A 1 8.37 11.71 -16.56
CA THR A 1 7.33 10.88 -15.90
C THR A 1 7.73 10.70 -14.47
N SER A 2 6.82 11.04 -13.58
CA SER A 2 7.08 11.00 -12.15
C SER A 2 7.26 9.56 -11.62
N GLY A 3 7.91 9.41 -10.46
CA GLY A 3 7.97 8.14 -9.75
C GLY A 3 6.59 7.70 -9.27
N GLY A 4 5.77 8.66 -8.83
CA GLY A 4 4.39 8.43 -8.40
C GLY A 4 3.52 7.78 -9.46
N LEU A 5 3.56 8.27 -10.70
CA LEU A 5 2.67 7.79 -11.75
C LEU A 5 3.01 6.37 -12.17
N ARG A 6 4.32 6.07 -12.27
CA ARG A 6 4.78 4.71 -12.56
C ARG A 6 4.29 3.75 -11.48
N THR A 7 4.39 4.11 -10.21
CA THR A 7 3.91 3.30 -9.10
C THR A 7 2.41 3.05 -9.19
N ILE A 8 1.59 4.08 -9.43
CA ILE A 8 0.14 3.93 -9.58
C ILE A 8 -0.21 3.01 -10.76
N ILE A 9 0.44 3.22 -11.92
CA ILE A 9 0.21 2.39 -13.11
C ILE A 9 0.60 0.94 -12.83
N SER A 10 1.74 0.70 -12.17
CA SER A 10 2.18 -0.65 -11.79
C SER A 10 1.20 -1.32 -10.84
N ILE A 11 0.72 -0.61 -9.81
CA ILE A 11 -0.30 -1.13 -8.88
C ILE A 11 -1.58 -1.47 -9.66
N GLY A 12 -2.05 -0.57 -10.52
CA GLY A 12 -3.25 -0.77 -11.34
C GLY A 12 -3.13 -1.95 -12.29
N TYR A 13 -1.98 -2.11 -12.94
CA TYR A 13 -1.69 -3.24 -13.83
C TYR A 13 -1.69 -4.57 -13.08
N MET A 14 -0.94 -4.68 -11.98
CA MET A 14 -0.88 -5.89 -11.16
C MET A 14 -2.26 -6.24 -10.56
N SER A 15 -2.99 -5.23 -10.09
CA SER A 15 -4.35 -5.39 -9.55
C SER A 15 -5.34 -5.86 -10.62
N SER A 16 -5.16 -5.44 -11.87
CA SER A 16 -5.99 -5.88 -13.00
C SER A 16 -5.76 -7.35 -13.35
N ILE A 17 -4.49 -7.81 -13.33
CA ILE A 17 -4.16 -9.24 -13.49
C ILE A 17 -4.78 -10.06 -12.37
N LEU A 18 -4.62 -9.60 -11.11
CA LEU A 18 -5.22 -10.24 -9.95
C LEU A 18 -6.74 -10.34 -10.11
N LYS A 19 -7.41 -9.24 -10.46
CA LYS A 19 -8.86 -9.22 -10.66
C LYS A 19 -9.28 -10.17 -11.79
N SER A 20 -8.58 -10.17 -12.92
CA SER A 20 -8.87 -11.08 -14.03
C SER A 20 -8.71 -12.55 -13.61
N SER A 21 -7.75 -12.87 -12.75
CA SER A 21 -7.54 -14.22 -12.25
C SER A 21 -8.64 -14.75 -11.33
N ILE A 22 -9.52 -13.87 -10.82
CA ILE A 22 -10.70 -14.27 -10.04
C ILE A 22 -11.73 -14.91 -10.96
N ASP A 23 -11.90 -14.39 -12.17
CA ASP A 23 -12.88 -14.88 -13.15
C ASP A 23 -12.33 -15.93 -14.12
N SER A 24 -11.00 -15.94 -14.31
CA SER A 24 -10.32 -16.82 -15.27
C SER A 24 -9.32 -17.73 -14.57
N ASP A 25 -9.30 -19.00 -14.97
CA ASP A 25 -8.29 -19.93 -14.50
C ASP A 25 -7.00 -19.76 -15.30
N ILE A 26 -6.10 -18.93 -14.77
CA ILE A 26 -4.84 -18.54 -15.43
C ILE A 26 -3.60 -18.98 -14.63
N ASN A 27 -3.74 -19.94 -13.69
CA ASN A 27 -2.67 -20.39 -12.78
C ASN A 27 -1.99 -19.25 -11.99
N HIS A 28 -2.69 -18.14 -11.78
CA HIS A 28 -2.20 -17.04 -10.96
C HIS A 28 -2.50 -17.33 -9.48
N PRO A 29 -1.56 -17.07 -8.54
CA PRO A 29 -1.70 -17.44 -7.12
C PRO A 29 -2.79 -16.66 -6.37
N ARG A 30 -3.41 -15.66 -7.02
CA ARG A 30 -4.38 -14.72 -6.42
C ARG A 30 -3.84 -14.08 -5.14
N PHE A 31 -2.54 -13.84 -5.13
CA PHE A 31 -1.80 -13.21 -4.06
C PHE A 31 -1.11 -11.95 -4.61
N LEU A 32 -1.26 -10.83 -3.91
CA LEU A 32 -0.57 -9.58 -4.23
C LEU A 32 0.02 -8.99 -2.96
N MET A 33 1.32 -8.68 -2.99
CA MET A 33 2.00 -7.98 -1.91
C MET A 33 2.51 -6.64 -2.42
N LEU A 34 2.16 -5.58 -1.70
CA LEU A 34 2.59 -4.22 -1.99
C LEU A 34 3.42 -3.73 -0.79
N ASP A 35 4.71 -3.50 -1.02
CA ASP A 35 5.63 -2.99 -0.01
C ASP A 35 5.84 -1.49 -0.20
N THR A 36 5.54 -0.71 0.84
CA THR A 36 5.87 0.71 0.99
C THR A 36 5.32 1.58 -0.15
N ILE A 37 3.99 1.54 -0.40
CA ILE A 37 3.36 2.32 -1.46
C ILE A 37 3.21 3.82 -1.12
N GLY A 38 3.10 4.18 0.16
CA GLY A 38 2.94 5.57 0.62
C GLY A 38 4.04 6.54 0.19
N LYS A 39 5.28 6.04 0.03
CA LYS A 39 6.46 6.83 -0.39
C LYS A 39 6.24 7.62 -1.69
N TYR A 40 5.44 7.10 -2.60
CA TYR A 40 5.22 7.65 -3.94
C TYR A 40 3.86 8.36 -4.10
N LEU A 41 3.05 8.43 -3.04
CA LEU A 41 1.64 8.85 -3.10
C LEU A 41 1.30 10.03 -2.16
N GLY A 42 2.20 10.42 -1.23
CA GLY A 42 1.89 11.39 -0.16
C GLY A 42 2.48 12.81 -0.32
N LYS A 43 1.68 13.83 0.05
CA LYS A 43 2.05 15.27 0.07
C LYS A 43 3.06 15.64 1.18
N ASN A 44 2.97 14.98 2.34
CA ASN A 44 3.77 15.29 3.54
C ASN A 44 5.15 14.58 3.57
N LEU A 45 5.42 13.73 2.57
CA LEU A 45 6.64 12.92 2.48
C LEU A 45 7.65 13.48 1.47
N LYS A 46 7.28 14.55 0.75
CA LYS A 46 8.08 15.12 -0.35
C LYS A 46 9.47 15.59 0.09
N THR A 47 9.64 16.09 1.31
CA THR A 47 10.96 16.47 1.83
C THR A 47 11.85 15.28 2.14
N LYS A 48 11.28 14.14 2.57
CA LYS A 48 12.02 12.92 2.92
C LYS A 48 12.43 12.10 1.70
N TYR A 49 11.67 12.17 0.60
CA TYR A 49 11.90 11.37 -0.61
C TYR A 49 12.10 12.21 -1.89
N ALA A 50 12.44 13.49 -1.74
CA ALA A 50 12.75 14.42 -2.83
C ALA A 50 13.84 13.91 -3.79
N SER A 51 14.76 13.07 -3.31
CA SER A 51 15.84 12.49 -4.11
C SER A 51 15.38 11.39 -5.08
N ASP A 52 14.21 10.79 -4.83
CA ASP A 52 13.80 9.54 -5.49
C ASP A 52 12.75 9.77 -6.58
N THR A 53 12.34 11.02 -6.80
CA THR A 53 11.33 11.40 -7.78
C THR A 53 11.55 12.83 -8.30
N ASN A 54 10.95 13.15 -9.45
CA ASN A 54 10.94 14.50 -9.98
C ASN A 54 9.76 15.28 -9.41
N ILE A 55 10.05 16.17 -8.45
CA ILE A 55 9.05 16.95 -7.72
C ILE A 55 8.18 17.81 -8.66
N ILE A 56 8.76 18.34 -9.74
CA ILE A 56 8.04 19.19 -10.70
C ILE A 56 6.98 18.37 -11.44
N ASP A 57 7.38 17.20 -11.97
CA ASP A 57 6.47 16.25 -12.64
C ASP A 57 5.37 15.77 -11.66
N ASP A 58 5.71 15.46 -10.39
CA ASP A 58 4.74 15.01 -9.38
C ASP A 58 3.69 16.07 -9.00
N ILE A 59 4.08 17.35 -9.04
CA ILE A 59 3.18 18.48 -8.79
C ILE A 59 2.22 18.66 -9.97
N ASP A 60 2.75 18.63 -11.19
CA ASP A 60 1.97 18.79 -12.42
C ASP A 60 0.97 17.63 -12.62
N GLU A 61 1.39 16.40 -12.32
CA GLU A 61 0.56 15.19 -12.42
C GLU A 61 -0.41 15.04 -11.21
N GLY A 62 -0.36 15.96 -10.23
CA GLY A 62 -1.26 16.03 -9.09
C GLY A 62 -1.27 14.76 -8.22
N ILE A 63 -0.17 14.01 -8.18
CA ILE A 63 -0.12 12.65 -7.57
C ILE A 63 -0.28 12.70 -6.05
N SER A 64 0.01 13.86 -5.48
CA SER A 64 0.17 14.08 -4.05
C SER A 64 -1.15 14.30 -3.30
N ASP A 65 -2.25 13.77 -3.82
CA ASP A 65 -3.59 13.96 -3.25
C ASP A 65 -3.94 12.80 -2.30
N PRO A 66 -4.25 13.07 -1.02
CA PRO A 66 -4.84 12.08 -0.12
C PRO A 66 -5.99 11.27 -0.75
N GLU A 67 -6.78 11.88 -1.64
CA GLU A 67 -7.85 11.20 -2.35
C GLU A 67 -7.35 10.05 -3.24
N LYS A 68 -6.21 10.22 -3.93
CA LYS A 68 -5.61 9.17 -4.78
C LYS A 68 -5.14 7.99 -3.93
N TYR A 69 -4.56 8.27 -2.76
CA TYR A 69 -4.14 7.24 -1.82
C TYR A 69 -5.34 6.44 -1.31
N GLU A 70 -6.42 7.11 -0.91
CA GLU A 70 -7.67 6.45 -0.52
C GLU A 70 -8.27 5.61 -1.65
N ASN A 71 -8.26 6.12 -2.88
CA ASN A 71 -8.77 5.41 -4.06
C ASN A 71 -8.02 4.10 -4.33
N ILE A 72 -6.70 4.07 -4.10
CA ILE A 72 -5.91 2.83 -4.25
C ILE A 72 -6.36 1.80 -3.22
N TYR A 73 -6.46 2.17 -1.94
CA TYR A 73 -6.93 1.23 -0.90
C TYR A 73 -8.36 0.75 -1.18
N ASN A 74 -9.26 1.66 -1.58
CA ASN A 74 -10.62 1.31 -1.94
C ASN A 74 -10.65 0.30 -3.09
N ALA A 75 -9.86 0.51 -4.15
CA ALA A 75 -9.79 -0.40 -5.29
C ALA A 75 -9.28 -1.80 -4.89
N LEU A 76 -8.27 -1.88 -4.02
CA LEU A 76 -7.76 -3.15 -3.51
C LEU A 76 -8.81 -3.89 -2.66
N ILE A 77 -9.51 -3.17 -1.77
CA ILE A 77 -10.62 -3.71 -0.96
C ILE A 77 -11.79 -4.18 -1.84
N GLU A 78 -12.09 -3.46 -2.92
CA GLU A 78 -13.12 -3.87 -3.87
C GLU A 78 -12.77 -5.18 -4.57
N ILE A 79 -11.49 -5.41 -4.91
CA ILE A 79 -11.04 -6.68 -5.49
C ILE A 79 -11.23 -7.83 -4.50
N THR A 80 -10.90 -7.64 -3.22
CA THR A 80 -11.11 -8.68 -2.20
C THR A 80 -12.59 -8.95 -1.96
N ASN A 81 -13.42 -7.91 -1.92
CA ASN A 81 -14.89 -8.04 -1.82
C ASN A 81 -15.47 -8.77 -3.03
N TYR A 82 -14.95 -8.50 -4.23
CA TYR A 82 -15.34 -9.19 -5.46
C TYR A 82 -14.96 -10.68 -5.42
N ALA A 83 -13.73 -11.00 -5.00
CA ALA A 83 -13.28 -12.37 -4.82
C ALA A 83 -14.16 -13.14 -3.82
N GLN A 84 -14.49 -12.51 -2.69
CA GLN A 84 -15.37 -13.08 -1.67
C GLN A 84 -16.76 -13.39 -2.21
N LYS A 85 -17.38 -12.48 -2.97
CA LYS A 85 -18.68 -12.70 -3.62
C LYS A 85 -18.66 -13.87 -4.61
N LYS A 86 -17.51 -14.10 -5.26
CA LYS A 86 -17.28 -15.22 -6.19
C LYS A 86 -16.85 -16.52 -5.50
N SER A 87 -16.70 -16.50 -4.17
CA SER A 87 -16.11 -17.61 -3.40
C SER A 87 -14.74 -18.05 -3.95
N SER A 88 -13.96 -17.08 -4.44
CA SER A 88 -12.62 -17.30 -5.00
C SER A 88 -11.55 -16.87 -3.99
N PRO A 89 -10.53 -17.70 -3.71
CA PRO A 89 -9.47 -17.34 -2.79
C PRO A 89 -8.69 -16.14 -3.34
N CYS A 90 -8.46 -15.12 -2.52
CA CYS A 90 -7.69 -13.94 -2.88
C CYS A 90 -7.08 -13.34 -1.61
N GLN A 91 -5.81 -12.96 -1.67
CA GLN A 91 -5.14 -12.28 -0.57
C GLN A 91 -4.31 -11.11 -1.10
N ILE A 92 -4.53 -9.94 -0.51
CA ILE A 92 -3.74 -8.74 -0.75
C ILE A 92 -3.11 -8.33 0.57
N ILE A 93 -1.79 -8.19 0.59
CA ILE A 93 -1.03 -7.67 1.73
C ILE A 93 -0.45 -6.33 1.34
N VAL A 94 -0.75 -5.29 2.11
CA VAL A 94 -0.16 -3.96 1.95
C VAL A 94 0.65 -3.64 3.20
N VAL A 95 1.93 -3.34 3.01
CA VAL A 95 2.82 -2.84 4.06
C VAL A 95 3.01 -1.36 3.81
N ASP A 96 2.63 -0.53 4.77
CA ASP A 96 2.79 0.91 4.67
C ASP A 96 3.20 1.52 6.01
N ASN A 97 4.12 2.47 5.94
CA ASN A 97 4.70 3.16 7.09
C ASN A 97 4.10 4.55 7.30
N ASP A 98 3.41 5.10 6.30
CA ASP A 98 3.02 6.50 6.25
C ASP A 98 1.50 6.65 5.98
N VAL A 99 0.66 5.81 6.60
CA VAL A 99 -0.80 5.83 6.45
C VAL A 99 -1.40 7.09 7.09
N PRO A 100 -2.18 7.92 6.37
CA PRO A 100 -2.82 9.10 6.94
C PRO A 100 -3.84 8.74 8.04
N ASP A 101 -3.89 9.53 9.13
CA ASP A 101 -4.76 9.28 10.31
C ASP A 101 -6.22 8.96 9.95
N LYS A 102 -6.82 9.77 9.06
CA LYS A 102 -8.21 9.59 8.62
C LYS A 102 -8.46 8.22 7.97
N LEU A 103 -7.48 7.71 7.24
CA LEU A 103 -7.56 6.39 6.61
C LEU A 103 -7.17 5.28 7.58
N SER A 104 -6.20 5.54 8.47
CA SER A 104 -5.79 4.61 9.52
C SER A 104 -6.98 4.12 10.35
N ASP A 105 -7.89 5.01 10.75
CA ASP A 105 -9.09 4.63 11.50
C ASP A 105 -10.00 3.66 10.75
N ARG A 106 -10.14 3.83 9.42
CA ARG A 106 -10.92 2.94 8.57
C ARG A 106 -10.23 1.59 8.37
N LEU A 107 -8.90 1.59 8.25
CA LEU A 107 -8.10 0.40 7.99
C LEU A 107 -7.92 -0.47 9.24
N LYS A 108 -8.12 0.07 10.46
CA LYS A 108 -8.02 -0.68 11.73
C LYS A 108 -8.72 -2.05 11.71
N ALA A 109 -9.88 -2.16 11.07
CA ALA A 109 -10.65 -3.40 11.00
C ALA A 109 -9.97 -4.51 10.18
N ILE A 110 -9.05 -4.14 9.29
CA ILE A 110 -8.31 -5.06 8.40
C ILE A 110 -6.78 -5.02 8.64
N THR A 111 -6.31 -4.20 9.59
CA THR A 111 -4.91 -4.17 10.01
C THR A 111 -4.59 -5.41 10.84
N VAL A 112 -3.72 -6.27 10.30
CA VAL A 112 -3.29 -7.51 10.97
C VAL A 112 -2.17 -7.26 11.97
N ALA A 113 -1.27 -6.33 11.68
CA ALA A 113 -0.14 -6.00 12.52
C ALA A 113 0.21 -4.51 12.43
N HIS A 114 0.67 -3.94 13.54
CA HIS A 114 1.11 -2.55 13.64
C HIS A 114 2.36 -2.48 14.52
N TYR A 115 3.38 -1.77 14.04
CA TYR A 115 4.69 -1.70 14.67
C TYR A 115 5.11 -0.24 14.86
N SER A 116 5.96 0.02 15.86
CA SER A 116 6.56 1.33 16.10
C SER A 116 8.03 1.17 16.49
N ALA A 117 8.92 1.82 15.74
CA ALA A 117 10.35 1.84 16.06
C ALA A 117 10.65 2.41 17.45
N ASN A 118 9.79 3.31 17.95
CA ASN A 118 9.92 3.98 19.24
C ASN A 118 9.16 3.27 20.37
N LYS A 119 8.55 2.10 20.11
CA LYS A 119 7.63 1.42 21.05
C LYS A 119 6.48 2.32 21.54
N GLU A 120 6.04 3.25 20.69
CA GLU A 120 4.92 4.13 21.01
C GLU A 120 3.67 3.31 21.32
N ASN A 121 2.93 3.72 22.37
CA ASN A 121 1.70 3.06 22.82
C ASN A 121 1.86 1.56 23.10
N GLY A 122 3.07 1.09 23.44
CA GLY A 122 3.35 -0.32 23.71
C GLY A 122 3.38 -1.21 22.46
N LEU A 123 3.47 -0.63 21.25
CA LEU A 123 3.57 -1.38 20.01
C LEU A 123 4.92 -2.12 19.92
N PRO A 124 4.93 -3.32 19.30
CA PRO A 124 6.18 -4.04 19.01
C PRO A 124 7.05 -3.25 18.03
N VAL A 125 8.38 -3.47 18.09
CA VAL A 125 9.35 -2.73 17.27
C VAL A 125 9.28 -3.14 15.79
N GLY A 126 8.99 -4.41 15.53
CA GLY A 126 8.88 -4.97 14.19
C GLY A 126 8.35 -6.39 14.25
N LEU A 127 8.10 -6.96 13.07
CA LEU A 127 7.75 -8.38 12.93
C LEU A 127 8.90 -9.29 13.40
N ILE A 128 10.13 -8.83 13.22
CA ILE A 128 11.37 -9.49 13.62
C ILE A 128 12.10 -8.54 14.59
N ASP A 129 12.27 -8.96 15.83
CA ASP A 129 12.88 -8.16 16.92
C ASP A 129 14.01 -8.90 17.66
N ASP A 130 14.56 -9.94 17.04
CA ASP A 130 15.63 -10.79 17.57
C ASP A 130 17.04 -10.19 17.46
N VAL A 131 17.17 -8.98 16.89
CA VAL A 131 18.44 -8.27 16.76
C VAL A 131 18.91 -7.77 18.13
N ILE A 132 19.85 -8.51 18.73
CA ILE A 132 20.59 -8.08 19.92
C ILE A 132 21.73 -7.16 19.48
N TYR A 133 21.55 -5.85 19.61
CA TYR A 133 22.66 -4.90 19.47
C TYR A 133 23.63 -5.09 20.65
N LYS A 134 24.81 -5.65 20.37
CA LYS A 134 25.93 -5.61 21.32
C LYS A 134 26.50 -4.19 21.30
N HIS A 135 26.37 -3.49 22.42
CA HIS A 135 27.08 -2.24 22.69
C HIS A 135 28.57 -2.49 22.91
#